data_AF-A0A3P8JJ82-F1
#
_entry.id   AF-A0A3P8JJ82-F1
#
_cell.length_a   1.000
_cell.length_b   1.000
_cell.length_c   1.000
_cell.angle_alpha   90.00
_cell.angle_beta   90.00
_cell.angle_gamma   90.00
#
_symmetry.space_group_name_H-M   'P 1'
#
loop_
_entity.id
_entity.type
_entity.pdbx_description
1 polymer ?
#
loop_
_entity_poly.entity_id
_entity_poly.type
_entity_poly.pdbx_seq_one_letter_code
_entity_poly.pdbx_strand_id
1 'polypeptide(L)' 'MSILILKNATAAQIYPAKVMEGIDIAIENDAILDIAPGLASAIPRPGSKRCTAGW' A
#
# COMPACT_ATOMS: atom_id res chain seq x y z
N MET A 1 15.19 -2.15 -6.30
CA MET A 1 13.71 -2.23 -6.38
C MET A 1 13.20 -2.71 -5.04
N SER A 2 12.81 -1.76 -4.18
CA SER A 2 12.24 -2.04 -2.87
C SER A 2 10.94 -1.28 -2.75
N ILE A 3 9.86 -2.01 -2.44
CA ILE A 3 8.56 -1.41 -2.19
C ILE A 3 8.41 -1.23 -0.68
N LEU A 4 8.13 -0.01 -0.26
CA LEU A 4 7.79 0.36 1.11
C LEU A 4 6.28 0.48 1.23
N ILE A 5 5.72 -0.05 2.32
CA ILE A 5 4.29 0.04 2.60
C ILE A 5 4.12 0.74 3.95
N LEU A 6 3.58 1.95 3.93
CA LEU A 6 3.10 2.63 5.13
C LEU A 6 1.74 2.04 5.49
N LYS A 7 1.61 1.48 6.69
CA LYS A 7 0.36 0.87 7.17
C LYS A 7 -0.43 1.83 8.04
N ASN A 8 -1.76 1.73 7.96
CA ASN A 8 -2.69 2.47 8.82
C ASN A 8 -2.40 3.99 8.83
N ALA A 9 -2.12 4.54 7.66
CA ALA A 9 -1.85 5.95 7.46
C ALA A 9 -3.16 6.74 7.30
N THR A 10 -3.07 8.06 7.48
CA THR A 10 -4.10 9.01 7.08
C THR A 10 -3.57 9.82 5.90
N ALA A 11 -4.24 9.75 4.76
CA ALA A 11 -3.89 10.52 3.57
C ALA A 11 -4.87 11.68 3.37
N ALA A 12 -4.32 12.85 3.06
CA ALA A 12 -5.08 14.00 2.59
C ALA A 12 -4.82 14.20 1.09
N GLN A 13 -5.83 13.93 0.27
CA GLN A 13 -5.82 14.22 -1.15
C GLN A 13 -6.29 15.66 -1.37
N ILE A 14 -5.53 16.42 -2.17
CA ILE A 14 -5.83 17.82 -2.47
C ILE A 14 -6.96 17.93 -3.51
N TYR A 15 -6.98 17.07 -4.54
CA TYR A 15 -8.02 17.08 -5.59
C TYR A 15 -8.39 15.67 -6.11
N PRO A 16 -9.68 15.32 -6.13
CA PRO A 16 -10.75 15.96 -5.37
C PRO A 16 -10.40 15.96 -3.87
N ALA A 17 -10.79 17.00 -3.14
CA ALA A 17 -10.44 17.13 -1.73
C ALA A 17 -11.05 15.97 -0.93
N LYS A 18 -10.21 15.15 -0.31
CA LYS A 18 -10.63 13.96 0.44
C LYS A 18 -9.63 13.60 1.52
N VAL A 19 -10.13 13.22 2.70
CA VAL A 19 -9.33 12.60 3.75
C VAL A 19 -9.67 11.12 3.80
N MET A 20 -8.65 10.27 3.87
CA MET A 20 -8.76 8.82 3.90
C MET A 20 -7.98 8.30 5.11
N GLU A 21 -8.70 7.68 6.05
CA GLU A 21 -8.13 7.13 7.29
C GLU A 21 -8.02 5.61 7.20
N GLY A 22 -7.06 5.03 7.93
CA GLY A 22 -6.89 3.59 8.03
C GLY A 22 -6.45 2.92 6.71
N ILE A 23 -5.76 3.66 5.85
CA ILE A 23 -5.31 3.17 4.55
C ILE A 23 -3.85 2.70 4.59
N ASP A 24 -3.46 1.91 3.59
CA ASP A 24 -2.06 1.64 3.32
C ASP A 24 -1.60 2.52 2.14
N ILE A 25 -0.32 2.91 2.14
CA ILE A 25 0.31 3.65 1.04
C ILE A 25 1.52 2.87 0.56
N ALA A 26 1.51 2.48 -0.71
CA ALA A 26 2.62 1.81 -1.36
C ALA A 26 3.53 2.84 -2.05
N ILE A 27 4.82 2.80 -1.71
CA ILE A 27 5.85 3.68 -2.26
C ILE A 27 6.92 2.80 -2.89
N GLU A 28 7.26 3.08 -4.14
CA GLU A 28 8.41 2.46 -4.80
C GLU A 28 9.41 3.54 -5.19
N ASN A 29 10.62 3.40 -4.65
CA ASN A 29 11.68 4.41 -4.72
C ASN A 29 11.19 5.76 -4.16
N ASP A 30 10.82 6.69 -5.02
CA ASP A 30 10.36 8.05 -4.73
C ASP A 30 8.93 8.33 -5.20
N ALA A 31 8.24 7.32 -5.76
CA ALA A 31 6.89 7.46 -6.30
C ALA A 31 5.85 6.72 -5.45
N ILE A 32 4.70 7.35 -5.24
CA ILE A 32 3.51 6.69 -4.69
C ILE A 32 2.93 5.80 -5.80
N LEU A 33 2.91 4.50 -5.57
CA LEU A 33 2.32 3.52 -6.49
C LEU A 33 0.80 3.43 -6.30
N ASP A 34 0.37 3.32 -5.05
CA ASP A 34 -1.04 3.09 -4.73
C ASP A 34 -1.40 3.54 -3.31
N ILE A 35 -2.68 3.88 -3.11
CA ILE A 35 -3.27 4.38 -1.87
C ILE A 35 -4.61 3.66 -1.68
N ALA A 36 -4.64 2.61 -0.87
CA ALA A 36 -5.84 1.81 -0.64
C ALA A 36 -5.76 1.06 0.69
N PRO A 37 -6.91 0.69 1.29
CA PRO A 37 -6.89 -0.22 2.44
C PRO A 37 -6.38 -1.61 2.02
N GLY A 38 -5.53 -2.23 2.84
CA GLY A 38 -5.12 -3.62 2.67
C GLY A 38 -4.07 -3.88 1.57
N LEU A 39 -3.37 -2.84 1.08
CA LEU A 39 -2.29 -3.01 0.08
C LEU A 39 -1.17 -3.93 0.56
N ALA A 40 -0.95 -4.00 1.87
CA ALA A 40 0.02 -4.92 2.45
C ALA A 40 -0.26 -6.41 2.15
N SER A 41 -1.51 -6.76 1.81
CA SER A 41 -1.88 -8.12 1.42
C SER A 41 -1.77 -8.37 -0.09
N ALA A 42 -1.90 -7.32 -0.91
CA ALA A 42 -1.92 -7.43 -2.37
C ALA A 42 -0.51 -7.33 -2.98
N ILE A 43 0.39 -6.57 -2.37
CA ILE A 43 1.74 -6.37 -2.90
C ILE A 43 2.67 -7.46 -2.34
N PRO A 44 3.20 -8.36 -3.19
CA PRO A 44 4.17 -9.35 -2.75
C PRO A 44 5.44 -8.66 -2.28
N ARG A 45 5.77 -8.78 -0.99
CA ARG A 45 7.04 -8.27 -0.48
C ARG A 45 8.18 -9.11 -1.06
N PRO A 46 9.28 -8.50 -1.52
CA PRO A 46 10.48 -9.27 -1.86
C PRO A 46 10.96 -9.99 -0.59
N GLY A 47 10.88 -11.32 -0.60
CA GLY A 47 11.26 -12.20 0.52
C GLY A 47 10.12 -12.76 1.38
N SER A 48 8.86 -12.32 1.20
CA SER A 48 7.73 -13.00 1.85
C SER A 48 7.27 -14.17 0.97
N LYS A 49 7.50 -15.41 1.42
CA LYS A 49 6.92 -16.60 0.79
C LYS A 49 5.40 -16.39 0.69
N ARG A 50 4.89 -16.30 -0.54
CA ARG A 50 3.46 -16.32 -0.81
C ARG A 50 2.95 -17.67 -0.32
N CYS A 51 2.24 -17.72 0.81
CA CYS A 51 1.41 -18.87 1.13
C CYS A 51 0.23 -18.81 0.16
N THR A 52 0.37 -19.45 -1.00
CA THR A 52 -0.75 -19.73 -1.89
C THR A 52 -1.63 -20.75 -1.17
N ALA A 53 -2.65 -20.28 -0.45
CA ALA A 53 -3.82 -21.09 -0.18
C ALA A 53 -4.51 -21.34 -1.52
N GLY A 54 -4.47 -22.59 -1.97
CA GLY A 54 -5.17 -23.04 -3.16
C GLY A 54 -6.67 -22.81 -3.03
N TRP A 55 -7.27 -22.50 -4.17
CA TRP A 55 -8.66 -22.86 -4.47
C TRP A 55 -8.61 -23.96 -5.52
#